data_AF-A0A0M0TF60-F1
#
_entry.id   AF-A0A0M0TF60-F1
#
_cell.length_a   1.000
_cell.length_b   1.000
_cell.length_c   1.000
_cell.angle_alpha   90.00
_cell.angle_beta   90.00
_cell.angle_gamma   90.00
#
_symmetry.space_group_name_H-M   'P 1'
#
loop_
_entity.id
_entity.type
_entity.pdbx_description
1 polymer ?
#
loop_
_entity_poly.entity_id
_entity_poly.type
_entity_poly.pdbx_seq_one_letter_code
_entity_poly.pdbx_strand_id
1 'polypeptide(L)'
;MKKLVNADSYLGASESRFFGSGYKKVDYIIKEEEILSNEYKSTLTLVYPEDWSIKSKKKLNPHLSSIDVILMSAYASGKLLNQFDHSYYKITSMIIRSSRVPVEKLINTPINIGLNHCEEGVIYLRGKVGNMQVQLKVESRKERIQR
;
A
#
# COMPACT_ATOMS: atom_id res chain seq x y z
N MET A 1 -3.05 18.75 3.82
CA MET A 1 -3.12 17.50 3.04
C MET A 1 -1.74 16.85 3.06
N LYS A 2 -1.62 15.60 3.54
CA LYS A 2 -0.35 14.86 3.43
C LYS A 2 -0.33 14.18 2.07
N LYS A 3 0.55 14.65 1.19
CA LYS A 3 0.84 14.01 -0.11
C LYS A 3 1.82 12.88 0.18
N LEU A 4 1.43 11.63 -0.10
CA LEU A 4 2.40 10.54 -0.04
C LEU A 4 3.41 10.71 -1.17
N VAL A 5 4.67 10.48 -0.83
CA VAL A 5 5.78 10.63 -1.76
C VAL A 5 5.66 9.51 -2.79
N ASN A 6 5.82 9.88 -4.07
CA ASN A 6 5.91 9.04 -5.28
C ASN A 6 6.34 7.59 -4.97
N ALA A 7 5.73 6.61 -5.65
CA ALA A 7 6.05 5.18 -5.60
C ALA A 7 7.56 4.86 -5.51
N ASP A 8 8.40 5.69 -6.12
CA ASP A 8 9.86 5.64 -6.06
C ASP A 8 10.43 5.61 -4.62
N SER A 9 9.75 6.26 -3.68
CA SER A 9 10.14 6.33 -2.26
C SER A 9 10.05 4.98 -1.55
N TYR A 10 9.24 4.07 -2.09
CA TYR A 10 9.01 2.74 -1.52
C TYR A 10 9.63 1.63 -2.38
N LEU A 11 9.71 1.85 -3.70
CA LEU A 11 10.13 0.82 -4.67
C LEU A 11 11.52 1.08 -5.27
N GLY A 12 12.16 2.19 -4.92
CA GLY A 12 13.41 2.64 -5.54
C GLY A 12 13.20 3.32 -6.90
N ALA A 13 14.30 3.68 -7.55
CA ALA A 13 14.30 4.43 -8.82
C ALA A 13 13.44 3.75 -9.90
N SER A 14 12.78 4.55 -10.73
CA SER A 14 11.84 4.08 -11.75
C SER A 14 12.55 3.41 -12.94
N GLU A 15 13.74 3.91 -13.24
CA GLU A 15 14.58 3.53 -14.39
C GLU A 15 15.11 2.11 -14.26
N SER A 16 15.22 1.57 -13.04
CA SER A 16 15.77 0.25 -12.75
C SER A 16 14.71 -0.85 -12.59
N ARG A 17 13.41 -0.54 -12.74
CA ARG A 17 12.33 -1.50 -12.51
C ARG A 17 11.81 -2.13 -13.79
N PHE A 18 11.54 -3.44 -13.76
CA PHE A 18 10.87 -4.19 -14.83
C PHE A 18 9.36 -3.91 -14.84
N PHE A 19 8.97 -2.65 -15.05
CA PHE A 19 7.58 -2.25 -15.27
C PHE A 19 7.54 -1.27 -16.45
N GLY A 20 6.59 -1.44 -17.37
CA GLY A 20 6.38 -0.45 -18.43
C GLY A 20 6.02 0.92 -17.85
N SER A 21 5.96 1.97 -18.66
CA SER A 21 5.73 3.36 -18.21
C SER A 21 4.37 3.66 -17.56
N GLY A 22 3.50 2.68 -17.35
CA GLY A 22 2.13 2.91 -16.89
C GLY A 22 2.00 3.31 -15.42
N TYR A 23 2.96 2.97 -14.57
CA TYR A 23 2.95 3.37 -13.14
C TYR A 23 3.39 4.83 -12.91
N LYS A 24 3.71 5.57 -13.98
CA LYS A 24 4.25 6.93 -13.88
C LYS A 24 3.30 7.83 -13.10
N LYS A 25 3.82 8.44 -12.02
CA LYS A 25 3.26 9.62 -11.33
C LYS A 25 1.79 9.49 -10.89
N VAL A 26 1.41 8.38 -10.29
CA VAL A 26 0.13 8.28 -9.57
C VAL A 26 0.20 9.14 -8.31
N ASP A 27 -0.73 10.09 -8.16
CA ASP A 27 -0.89 10.88 -6.94
C ASP A 27 -1.83 10.15 -5.97
N TYR A 28 -1.38 9.95 -4.74
CA TYR A 28 -2.13 9.29 -3.67
C TYR A 28 -2.60 10.32 -2.64
N ILE A 29 -3.93 10.41 -2.47
CA ILE A 29 -4.55 11.28 -1.47
C ILE A 29 -5.27 10.40 -0.45
N ILE A 30 -4.81 10.40 0.79
CA ILE A 30 -5.40 9.62 1.89
C ILE A 30 -6.20 10.56 2.80
N LYS A 31 -7.40 10.14 3.17
CA LYS A 31 -8.33 10.86 4.06
C LYS A 31 -8.91 9.91 5.11
N GLU A 32 -9.57 10.48 6.12
CA GLU A 32 -10.34 9.73 7.13
C GLU A 32 -9.49 8.64 7.79
N GLU A 33 -8.23 8.97 8.13
CA GLU A 33 -7.33 8.02 8.77
C GLU A 33 -7.77 7.75 10.22
N GLU A 34 -8.10 6.50 10.51
CA GLU A 34 -8.47 6.02 11.83
C GLU A 34 -7.59 4.82 12.21
N ILE A 35 -7.10 4.82 13.45
CA ILE A 35 -6.39 3.69 14.05
C ILE A 35 -7.20 3.24 15.26
N LEU A 36 -7.76 2.04 15.20
CA LEU A 36 -8.57 1.43 16.25
C LEU A 36 -7.83 0.22 16.79
N SER A 37 -7.03 0.39 17.86
CA SER A 37 -6.25 -0.63 18.60
C SER A 37 -5.44 -1.65 17.77
N ASN A 38 -6.10 -2.47 16.95
CA ASN A 38 -5.53 -3.49 16.09
C ASN A 38 -5.85 -3.30 14.60
N GLU A 39 -6.48 -2.19 14.19
CA GLU A 39 -6.91 -1.95 12.82
C GLU A 39 -6.62 -0.51 12.36
N TYR A 40 -6.21 -0.36 11.10
CA TYR A 40 -6.08 0.90 10.39
C TYR A 40 -7.14 0.97 9.29
N LYS A 41 -7.88 2.08 9.25
CA LYS A 41 -8.89 2.40 8.24
C LYS A 41 -8.60 3.76 7.62
N SER A 42 -8.84 3.88 6.33
CA SER A 42 -8.83 5.18 5.62
C SER A 42 -9.51 5.10 4.27
N THR A 43 -9.65 6.24 3.61
CA THR A 43 -10.08 6.33 2.22
C THR A 43 -8.97 6.88 1.34
N LEU A 44 -8.84 6.30 0.14
CA LEU A 44 -7.82 6.61 -0.86
C LEU A 44 -8.46 7.23 -2.09
N THR A 45 -7.86 8.30 -2.59
CA THR A 45 -8.08 8.78 -3.95
C THR A 45 -6.79 8.63 -4.76
N LEU A 46 -6.88 7.96 -5.90
CA LEU A 46 -5.78 7.83 -6.86
C LEU A 46 -6.03 8.73 -8.06
N VAL A 47 -5.04 9.54 -8.40
CA VAL A 47 -5.07 10.39 -9.60
C VAL A 47 -3.97 9.90 -10.54
N TYR A 48 -4.39 9.21 -11.60
CA TYR A 48 -3.52 8.76 -12.67
C TYR A 48 -3.29 9.89 -13.69
N PRO A 49 -2.10 9.97 -14.32
CA PRO A 49 -1.87 10.94 -15.38
C PRO A 49 -2.69 10.57 -16.64
N GLU A 50 -2.96 11.55 -17.50
CA GLU A 50 -3.78 11.33 -18.70
C GLU A 50 -3.19 10.32 -19.69
N ASP A 51 -1.87 10.09 -19.63
CA ASP A 51 -1.11 9.18 -20.49
C ASP A 51 -0.82 7.81 -19.85
N TRP A 52 -1.48 7.45 -18.73
CA TRP A 52 -1.18 6.25 -17.91
C TRP A 52 -1.17 4.92 -18.69
N SER A 53 -1.93 4.80 -19.78
CA SER A 53 -1.85 3.63 -20.65
C SER A 53 -2.35 3.93 -22.06
N ILE A 54 -1.42 4.32 -22.94
CA ILE A 54 -1.64 4.34 -24.39
C ILE A 54 -1.22 2.97 -24.95
N LYS A 55 -2.15 2.02 -25.03
CA LYS A 55 -1.96 0.79 -25.82
C LYS A 55 -2.80 0.89 -27.08
N SER A 56 -2.13 0.87 -28.25
CA SER A 56 -2.75 0.65 -29.57
C SER A 56 -4.08 1.39 -29.79
N LYS A 57 -4.04 2.73 -29.79
CA LYS A 57 -5.16 3.64 -30.14
C LYS A 57 -6.42 3.60 -29.26
N LYS A 58 -6.47 2.82 -28.16
CA LYS A 58 -7.55 2.89 -27.16
C LYS A 58 -7.01 3.32 -25.81
N LYS A 59 -7.59 4.38 -25.23
CA LYS A 59 -7.35 4.76 -23.83
C LYS A 59 -7.98 3.69 -22.94
N LEU A 60 -7.20 3.07 -22.06
CA LEU A 60 -7.71 2.15 -21.03
C LEU A 60 -8.12 2.96 -19.80
N ASN A 61 -9.27 2.62 -19.20
CA ASN A 61 -9.70 3.21 -17.95
C ASN A 61 -8.66 2.92 -16.85
N PRO A 62 -8.20 3.94 -16.11
CA PRO A 62 -7.40 3.74 -14.91
C PRO A 62 -8.11 2.82 -13.92
N HIS A 63 -7.36 1.89 -13.34
CA HIS A 63 -7.85 0.99 -12.31
C HIS A 63 -6.81 0.79 -11.23
N LEU A 64 -7.26 0.44 -10.01
CA LEU A 64 -6.38 0.12 -8.89
C LEU A 64 -5.41 -0.99 -9.29
N SER A 65 -4.11 -0.66 -9.27
CA SER A 65 -3.05 -1.58 -9.65
C SER A 65 -2.50 -2.36 -8.46
N SER A 66 -1.85 -3.50 -8.70
CA SER A 66 -1.13 -4.22 -7.65
C SER A 66 -0.04 -3.36 -6.99
N ILE A 67 0.55 -2.41 -7.73
CA ILE A 67 1.54 -1.46 -7.19
C ILE A 67 0.89 -0.56 -6.15
N ASP A 68 -0.28 0.00 -6.44
CA ASP A 68 -1.02 0.81 -5.47
C ASP A 68 -1.32 0.02 -4.21
N VAL A 69 -1.74 -1.24 -4.37
CA VAL A 69 -2.02 -2.12 -3.24
C VAL A 69 -0.76 -2.37 -2.40
N ILE A 70 0.40 -2.59 -3.02
CA ILE A 70 1.68 -2.75 -2.29
C ILE A 70 1.97 -1.50 -1.45
N LEU A 71 1.93 -0.32 -2.08
CA LEU A 71 2.25 0.95 -1.43
C LEU A 71 1.30 1.24 -0.28
N MET A 72 0.00 1.11 -0.51
CA MET A 72 -1.03 1.42 0.48
C MET A 72 -1.04 0.42 1.62
N SER A 73 -0.76 -0.86 1.35
CA SER A 73 -0.63 -1.86 2.40
C SER A 73 0.60 -1.62 3.26
N ALA A 74 1.73 -1.26 2.65
CA ALA A 74 2.94 -0.91 3.40
C ALA A 74 2.73 0.35 4.25
N TYR A 75 2.12 1.39 3.69
CA TYR A 75 1.77 2.62 4.41
C TYR A 75 0.84 2.36 5.60
N ALA A 76 -0.29 1.67 5.36
CA ALA A 76 -1.27 1.33 6.39
C ALA A 76 -0.66 0.46 7.49
N SER A 77 0.17 -0.52 7.12
CA SER A 77 0.90 -1.35 8.09
C SER A 77 1.85 -0.52 8.94
N GLY A 78 2.59 0.42 8.34
CA GLY A 78 3.45 1.33 9.09
C GLY A 78 2.65 2.21 10.06
N LYS A 79 1.52 2.77 9.62
CA LYS A 79 0.62 3.54 10.50
C LYS A 79 0.09 2.71 11.66
N LEU A 80 -0.36 1.49 11.39
CA LEU A 80 -0.85 0.56 12.40
C LEU A 80 0.23 0.16 13.40
N LEU A 81 1.44 -0.17 12.91
CA LEU A 81 2.50 -0.71 13.76
C LEU A 81 3.21 0.36 14.61
N ASN A 82 3.23 1.61 14.13
CA ASN A 82 3.78 2.74 14.87
C ASN A 82 3.07 3.02 16.21
N GLN A 83 1.87 2.46 16.45
CA GLN A 83 1.17 2.62 17.72
C GLN A 83 1.70 1.70 18.84
N PHE A 84 2.43 0.63 18.49
CA PHE A 84 2.83 -0.38 19.48
C PHE A 84 4.17 -0.05 20.15
N ASP A 85 5.23 0.13 19.36
CA ASP A 85 6.58 0.39 19.86
C ASP A 85 7.44 1.05 18.77
N HIS A 86 8.49 1.77 19.16
CA HIS A 86 9.53 2.33 18.29
C HIS A 86 10.53 1.24 17.85
N SER A 87 9.99 0.15 17.33
CA SER A 87 10.74 -0.96 16.76
C SER A 87 10.91 -0.77 15.24
N TYR A 88 12.00 -1.29 14.69
CA TYR A 88 12.17 -1.36 13.25
C TYR A 88 11.36 -2.54 12.71
N TYR A 89 10.42 -2.26 11.81
CA TYR A 89 9.59 -3.28 11.18
C TYR A 89 10.04 -3.55 9.75
N LYS A 90 10.17 -4.83 9.40
CA LYS A 90 10.49 -5.28 8.05
C LYS A 90 9.35 -6.13 7.49
N ILE A 91 8.73 -5.68 6.40
CA ILE A 91 7.82 -6.53 5.62
C ILE A 91 8.66 -7.61 4.93
N THR A 92 8.46 -8.88 5.28
CA THR A 92 9.20 -10.01 4.71
C THR A 92 8.39 -10.82 3.71
N SER A 93 7.06 -10.70 3.75
CA SER A 93 6.17 -11.28 2.75
C SER A 93 4.94 -10.42 2.56
N MET A 94 4.46 -10.31 1.32
CA MET A 94 3.20 -9.69 0.97
C MET A 94 2.49 -10.55 -0.09
N ILE A 95 1.29 -11.01 0.23
CA ILE A 95 0.44 -11.76 -0.68
C ILE A 95 -0.74 -10.88 -1.05
N ILE A 96 -0.92 -10.63 -2.35
CA ILE A 96 -2.03 -9.87 -2.90
C ILE A 96 -2.91 -10.81 -3.72
N ARG A 97 -4.22 -10.80 -3.44
CA ARG A 97 -5.22 -11.49 -4.26
C ARG A 97 -6.13 -10.47 -4.92
N SER A 98 -6.02 -10.38 -6.24
CA SER A 98 -6.86 -9.50 -7.06
C SER A 98 -8.30 -10.02 -7.12
N SER A 99 -9.25 -9.08 -7.21
CA SER A 99 -10.62 -9.40 -7.57
C SER A 99 -10.73 -9.76 -9.06
N ARG A 100 -11.88 -10.34 -9.46
CA ARG A 100 -12.24 -10.56 -10.87
C ARG A 100 -12.75 -9.30 -11.56
N VAL A 101 -13.04 -8.24 -10.79
CA VAL A 101 -13.60 -6.98 -11.29
C VAL A 101 -12.60 -5.85 -11.03
N PRO A 102 -12.21 -5.05 -12.05
CA PRO A 102 -11.33 -3.92 -11.86
C PRO A 102 -11.99 -2.83 -11.01
N VAL A 103 -11.21 -2.17 -10.15
CA VAL A 103 -11.67 -0.98 -9.41
C VAL A 103 -11.35 0.25 -10.25
N GLU A 104 -12.34 0.76 -10.99
CA GLU A 104 -12.19 1.97 -11.82
C GLU A 104 -12.66 3.24 -11.10
N LYS A 105 -13.46 3.10 -10.03
CA LYS A 105 -13.81 4.20 -9.14
C LYS A 105 -12.66 4.45 -8.17
N LEU A 106 -11.76 5.34 -8.56
CA LEU A 106 -10.53 5.65 -7.83
C LEU A 106 -10.67 6.78 -6.81
N ILE A 107 -11.90 7.19 -6.48
CA ILE A 107 -12.19 8.20 -5.46
C ILE A 107 -12.81 7.48 -4.25
N ASN A 108 -12.28 7.79 -3.06
CA ASN A 108 -12.70 7.22 -1.78
C ASN A 108 -12.66 5.68 -1.76
N THR A 109 -11.65 5.08 -2.41
CA THR A 109 -11.37 3.65 -2.35
C THR A 109 -10.97 3.27 -0.93
N PRO A 110 -11.64 2.31 -0.27
CA PRO A 110 -11.37 1.99 1.14
C PRO A 110 -10.02 1.30 1.30
N ILE A 111 -9.29 1.67 2.35
CA ILE A 111 -8.14 0.94 2.88
C ILE A 111 -8.54 0.43 4.26
N ASN A 112 -8.33 -0.86 4.49
CA ASN A 112 -8.54 -1.49 5.77
C ASN A 112 -7.43 -2.53 5.98
N ILE A 113 -6.58 -2.35 6.98
CA ILE A 113 -5.52 -3.32 7.34
C ILE A 113 -5.57 -3.52 8.85
N GLY A 114 -5.67 -4.76 9.30
CA GLY A 114 -5.69 -5.10 10.71
C GLY A 114 -4.68 -6.18 11.09
N LEU A 115 -4.43 -6.25 12.38
CA LEU A 115 -3.69 -7.32 13.03
C LEU A 115 -4.49 -8.62 12.93
N ASN A 116 -3.87 -9.64 12.35
CA ASN A 116 -4.46 -10.97 12.27
C ASN A 116 -4.01 -11.84 13.46
N HIS A 117 -2.71 -11.98 13.66
CA HIS A 117 -2.10 -12.62 14.83
C HIS A 117 -0.63 -12.21 14.96
N CYS A 118 -0.04 -12.50 16.13
CA CYS A 118 1.37 -12.29 16.41
C CYS A 118 2.00 -13.60 16.92
N GLU A 119 3.25 -13.80 16.52
CA GLU A 119 4.17 -14.81 17.05
C GLU A 119 5.41 -14.09 17.57
N GLU A 120 6.33 -14.80 18.23
CA GLU A 120 7.54 -14.19 18.78
C GLU A 120 8.36 -13.49 17.68
N GLY A 121 8.43 -12.15 17.74
CA GLY A 121 9.15 -11.32 16.77
C GLY A 121 8.49 -11.18 15.39
N VAL A 122 7.33 -11.79 15.15
CA VAL A 122 6.64 -11.80 13.85
C VAL A 122 5.18 -11.37 14.00
N ILE A 123 4.77 -10.44 13.15
CA ILE A 123 3.43 -9.87 13.12
C ILE A 123 2.79 -10.19 11.77
N TYR A 124 1.58 -10.73 11.80
CA TYR A 124 0.81 -11.02 10.61
C TYR A 124 -0.36 -10.04 10.49
N LEU A 125 -0.39 -9.33 9.38
CA LEU A 125 -1.44 -8.35 9.07
C LEU A 125 -2.30 -8.87 7.92
N ARG A 126 -3.58 -8.50 7.92
CA ARG A 126 -4.52 -8.82 6.84
C ARG A 126 -5.45 -7.66 6.60
N GLY A 127 -5.88 -7.50 5.35
CA GLY A 127 -6.97 -6.59 5.03
C GLY A 127 -7.22 -6.45 3.54
N LYS A 128 -7.66 -5.27 3.14
CA LYS A 128 -8.03 -4.92 1.77
C LYS A 128 -7.62 -3.50 1.40
N VAL A 129 -7.31 -3.33 0.12
CA VAL A 129 -7.25 -2.03 -0.56
C VAL A 129 -8.23 -2.11 -1.71
N GLY A 130 -9.29 -1.29 -1.67
CA GLY A 130 -10.44 -1.43 -2.56
C GLY A 130 -11.06 -2.82 -2.46
N ASN A 131 -11.05 -3.57 -3.56
CA ASN A 131 -11.55 -4.94 -3.60
C ASN A 131 -10.45 -6.02 -3.58
N MET A 132 -9.17 -5.63 -3.48
CA MET A 132 -8.03 -6.54 -3.48
C MET A 132 -7.68 -6.93 -2.04
N GLN A 133 -7.47 -8.22 -1.79
CA GLN A 133 -7.10 -8.71 -0.46
C GLN A 133 -5.59 -8.73 -0.30
N VAL A 134 -5.13 -8.43 0.92
CA VAL A 134 -3.71 -8.41 1.26
C VAL A 134 -3.45 -9.15 2.55
N GLN A 135 -2.33 -9.89 2.57
CA GLN A 135 -1.75 -10.49 3.76
C GLN A 135 -0.29 -10.08 3.83
N LEU A 136 0.18 -9.65 5.00
CA LEU A 136 1.57 -9.26 5.23
C LEU A 136 2.16 -10.08 6.37
N LYS A 137 3.43 -10.45 6.22
CA LYS A 137 4.30 -10.92 7.31
C LYS A 137 5.32 -9.82 7.60
N VAL A 138 5.39 -9.40 8.86
CA VAL A 138 6.28 -8.33 9.32
C VAL A 138 7.15 -8.86 10.45
N GLU A 139 8.46 -8.68 10.34
CA GLU A 139 9.39 -8.97 11.43
C GLU A 139 9.64 -7.69 12.23
N SER A 140 9.53 -7.78 13.55
CA SER A 140 9.95 -6.72 14.47
C SER A 140 11.42 -6.92 14.86
N ARG A 141 12.22 -5.88 14.74
CA ARG A 141 13.60 -5.84 15.22
C ARG A 141 13.73 -4.74 16.26
N LYS A 142 14.10 -5.13 17.48
CA LYS A 142 14.53 -4.16 18.49
C LYS A 142 15.79 -3.47 17.99
N GLU A 143 15.86 -2.15 18.09
CA GLU A 143 17.09 -1.43 17.79
C GLU A 143 18.22 -1.99 18.68
N ARG A 144 19.29 -2.46 18.05
CA ARG A 144 20.55 -2.64 18.75
C ARG A 144 21.09 -1.24 18.99
N ILE A 145 20.97 -0.74 20.22
CA ILE A 145 21.73 0.42 20.68
C ILE A 145 23.21 0.06 20.45
N GLN A 146 23.83 0.63 19.43
CA GLN A 146 25.28 0.63 19.32
C GLN A 146 25.79 1.48 20.49
N ARG A 147 26.42 0.82 21.45
CA ARG A 147 27.25 1.47 22.46
C ARG A 147 28.58 1.87 21.84
#